data_AF-A0A7C5FPS7-F1
#
_entry.id   AF-A0A7C5FPS7-F1
#
_cell.length_a   1.000
_cell.length_b   1.000
_cell.length_c   1.000
_cell.angle_alpha   90.00
_cell.angle_beta   90.00
_cell.angle_gamma   90.00
#
_symmetry.space_group_name_H-M   'P 1'
#
loop_
_entity.id
_entity.type
_entity.pdbx_description
1 polymer ?
#
loop_
_entity_poly.entity_id
_entity_poly.type
_entity_poly.pdbx_seq_one_letter_code
_entity_poly.pdbx_strand_id
1 'polypeptide(L)'
;MTERNKKDQSWLDEARTRYIESGSKKISDLEQTLDAIESEPDNKNHRRRLGRLLHNLIGSGASYGFPEVSEIARYMAECMKSKPKNESPMSEETIKNLRIGVRRLRDLFEKLQA
;
A
#
# COMPACT_ATOMS: atom_id res chain seq x y z
N MET A 1 10.35 -13.30 -33.35
CA MET A 1 9.31 -12.74 -32.44
C MET A 1 8.03 -12.53 -33.22
N THR A 2 6.94 -13.20 -32.85
CA THR A 2 5.62 -13.12 -33.50
C THR A 2 4.84 -11.88 -33.04
N GLU A 3 3.99 -11.32 -33.90
CA GLU A 3 3.18 -10.12 -33.62
C GLU A 3 2.31 -10.22 -32.36
N ARG A 4 1.84 -11.43 -32.03
CA ARG A 4 1.07 -11.73 -30.81
C ARG A 4 1.87 -11.40 -29.54
N ASN A 5 3.17 -11.69 -29.54
CA ASN A 5 4.06 -11.46 -28.39
C ASN A 5 4.36 -9.96 -28.17
N LYS A 6 4.31 -9.14 -29.23
CA LYS A 6 4.46 -7.67 -29.12
C LYS A 6 3.20 -7.01 -28.53
N LYS A 7 2.01 -7.48 -28.93
CA LYS A 7 0.73 -6.98 -28.41
C LYS A 7 0.54 -7.32 -26.92
N ASP A 8 1.01 -8.51 -26.53
CA ASP A 8 0.99 -8.97 -25.13
C ASP A 8 1.94 -8.19 -24.21
N GLN A 9 3.05 -7.66 -24.72
CA GLN A 9 3.90 -6.75 -23.92
C GLN A 9 3.32 -5.33 -23.83
N SER A 10 2.73 -4.83 -24.91
CA SER A 10 2.14 -3.47 -24.96
C SER A 10 1.07 -3.25 -23.87
N TRP A 11 0.17 -4.21 -23.65
CA TRP A 11 -0.89 -4.03 -22.65
C TRP A 11 -0.36 -4.12 -21.21
N LEU A 12 0.67 -4.94 -20.97
CA LEU A 12 1.30 -5.06 -19.65
C LEU A 12 2.01 -3.76 -19.28
N ASP A 13 2.69 -3.15 -20.23
CA ASP A 13 3.38 -1.88 -20.02
C ASP A 13 2.37 -0.75 -19.75
N GLU A 14 1.27 -0.67 -20.51
CA GLU A 14 0.17 0.27 -20.23
C GLU A 14 -0.47 0.05 -18.85
N ALA A 15 -0.61 -1.21 -18.43
CA ALA A 15 -1.16 -1.53 -17.12
C ALA A 15 -0.21 -1.14 -15.99
N ARG A 16 1.11 -1.32 -16.19
CA ARG A 16 2.17 -0.86 -15.27
C ARG A 16 2.20 0.65 -15.15
N THR A 17 2.15 1.37 -16.27
CA THR A 17 2.10 2.84 -16.27
C THR A 17 0.91 3.34 -15.46
N ARG A 18 -0.31 2.82 -15.74
CA ARG A 18 -1.50 3.19 -14.96
C ARG A 18 -1.40 2.84 -13.48
N TYR A 19 -0.75 1.72 -13.16
CA TYR A 19 -0.50 1.35 -11.77
C TYR A 19 0.37 2.39 -11.06
N ILE A 20 1.48 2.80 -11.69
CA ILE A 20 2.40 3.82 -11.17
C ILE A 20 1.70 5.18 -11.05
N GLU A 21 0.95 5.62 -12.07
CA GLU A 21 0.17 6.87 -12.05
C GLU A 21 -0.86 6.90 -10.91
N SER A 22 -1.44 5.74 -10.58
CA SER A 22 -2.38 5.61 -9.47
C SER A 22 -1.71 5.64 -8.08
N GLY A 23 -0.37 5.67 -8.03
CA GLY A 23 0.43 5.64 -6.81
C GLY A 23 0.07 6.77 -5.84
N SER A 24 0.04 8.01 -6.30
CA SER A 24 -0.28 9.18 -5.46
C SER A 24 -1.66 9.06 -4.79
N LYS A 25 -2.66 8.50 -5.49
CA LYS A 25 -3.98 8.24 -4.91
C LYS A 25 -3.92 7.17 -3.82
N LYS A 26 -3.19 6.06 -4.05
CA LYS A 26 -3.00 4.99 -3.06
C LYS A 26 -2.31 5.49 -1.80
N ILE A 27 -1.29 6.34 -1.96
CA ILE A 27 -0.60 6.99 -0.84
C ILE A 27 -1.56 7.90 -0.07
N SER A 28 -2.31 8.76 -0.77
CA SER A 28 -3.27 9.65 -0.13
C SER A 28 -4.35 8.88 0.64
N ASP A 29 -4.85 7.77 0.09
CA ASP A 29 -5.83 6.90 0.78
C ASP A 29 -5.25 6.29 2.07
N LEU A 30 -3.96 5.91 2.09
CA LEU A 30 -3.27 5.43 3.29
C LEU A 30 -3.10 6.55 4.32
N GLU A 31 -2.64 7.74 3.90
CA GLU A 31 -2.42 8.90 4.77
C GLU A 31 -3.72 9.32 5.46
N GLN A 32 -4.79 9.52 4.69
CA GLN A 32 -6.11 9.89 5.23
C GLN A 32 -6.64 8.83 6.20
N THR A 33 -6.40 7.54 5.91
CA THR A 33 -6.83 6.47 6.82
C THR A 33 -6.01 6.48 8.12
N LEU A 34 -4.72 6.81 8.07
CA LEU A 34 -3.89 6.96 9.27
C LEU A 34 -4.27 8.21 10.08
N ASP A 35 -4.58 9.33 9.43
CA ASP A 35 -5.08 10.55 10.10
C ASP A 35 -6.37 10.24 10.87
N ALA A 36 -7.27 9.46 10.26
CA ALA A 36 -8.51 9.02 10.90
C ALA A 36 -8.26 8.05 12.07
N ILE A 37 -7.26 7.16 11.99
CA ILE A 37 -6.86 6.30 13.12
C ILE A 37 -6.27 7.12 14.26
N GLU A 38 -5.46 8.12 13.97
CA GLU A 38 -4.89 9.02 14.99
C GLU A 38 -5.99 9.82 15.70
N SER A 39 -7.01 10.27 14.95
CA SER A 39 -8.13 11.04 15.49
C SER A 39 -9.15 10.18 16.25
N GLU A 40 -9.40 8.95 15.78
CA GLU A 40 -10.38 8.01 16.34
C GLU A 40 -9.74 6.62 16.53
N PRO A 41 -8.85 6.43 17.51
CA PRO A 41 -8.00 5.24 17.62
C PRO A 41 -8.78 3.96 18.00
N ASP A 42 -9.98 4.10 18.56
CA ASP A 42 -10.89 2.99 18.90
C ASP A 42 -11.82 2.59 17.74
N ASN A 43 -11.84 3.37 16.65
CA ASN A 43 -12.71 3.12 15.52
C ASN A 43 -12.16 1.97 14.64
N LYS A 44 -12.70 0.77 14.89
CA LYS A 44 -12.34 -0.48 14.19
C LYS A 44 -12.54 -0.40 12.66
N ASN A 45 -13.38 0.50 12.16
CA ASN A 45 -13.59 0.66 10.72
C ASN A 45 -12.38 1.27 10.03
N HIS A 46 -11.67 2.21 10.66
CA HIS A 46 -10.44 2.77 10.09
C HIS A 46 -9.34 1.72 10.03
N ARG A 47 -9.15 0.92 11.09
CA ARG A 47 -8.21 -0.20 11.08
C ARG A 47 -8.54 -1.23 9.98
N ARG A 48 -9.82 -1.56 9.81
CA ARG A 48 -10.28 -2.46 8.73
C ARG A 48 -10.01 -1.88 7.34
N ARG A 49 -10.26 -0.57 7.15
CA ARG A 49 -9.96 0.14 5.89
C ARG A 49 -8.47 0.09 5.57
N LEU A 50 -7.61 0.39 6.55
CA LEU A 50 -6.16 0.33 6.37
C LEU A 50 -5.71 -1.09 5.97
N GLY A 51 -6.23 -2.12 6.65
CA GLY A 51 -5.92 -3.51 6.32
C GLY A 51 -6.31 -3.89 4.87
N ARG A 52 -7.44 -3.38 4.36
CA ARG A 52 -7.86 -3.60 2.97
C ARG A 52 -6.95 -2.88 1.98
N LEU A 53 -6.58 -1.63 2.25
CA LEU A 53 -5.66 -0.86 1.39
C LEU A 53 -4.30 -1.56 1.29
N LEU A 54 -3.75 -2.03 2.41
CA LEU A 54 -2.49 -2.78 2.43
C LEU A 54 -2.61 -4.11 1.71
N HIS A 55 -3.70 -4.87 1.92
CA HIS A 55 -3.91 -6.13 1.19
C HIS A 55 -3.95 -5.92 -0.33
N ASN A 56 -4.63 -4.87 -0.78
CA ASN A 56 -4.67 -4.52 -2.19
C ASN A 56 -3.27 -4.18 -2.73
N LEU A 57 -2.47 -3.41 -2.00
CA LEU A 57 -1.08 -3.10 -2.39
C LEU A 57 -0.18 -4.35 -2.43
N ILE A 58 -0.34 -5.26 -1.47
CA ILE A 58 0.38 -6.54 -1.45
C ILE A 58 0.08 -7.34 -2.72
N GLY A 59 -1.20 -7.45 -3.12
CA GLY A 59 -1.58 -8.16 -4.34
C GLY A 59 -1.12 -7.42 -5.60
N SER A 60 -1.44 -6.13 -5.70
CA SER A 60 -1.23 -5.36 -6.92
C SER A 60 0.24 -5.13 -7.24
N GLY A 61 1.10 -4.91 -6.24
CA GLY A 61 2.54 -4.74 -6.47
C GLY A 61 3.13 -5.94 -7.21
N ALA A 62 2.89 -7.15 -6.71
CA ALA A 62 3.34 -8.39 -7.32
C ALA A 62 2.73 -8.61 -8.72
N SER A 63 1.42 -8.36 -8.88
CA SER A 63 0.74 -8.54 -10.17
C SER A 63 1.26 -7.63 -11.28
N TYR A 64 1.65 -6.39 -10.96
CA TYR A 64 2.17 -5.44 -11.95
C TYR A 64 3.70 -5.47 -12.07
N GLY A 65 4.41 -6.25 -11.26
CA GLY A 65 5.86 -6.40 -11.33
C GLY A 65 6.65 -5.40 -10.48
N PHE A 66 6.06 -4.93 -9.38
CA PHE A 66 6.67 -4.06 -8.37
C PHE A 66 6.70 -4.77 -7.01
N PRO A 67 7.53 -5.81 -6.84
CA PRO A 67 7.56 -6.62 -5.62
C PRO A 67 7.90 -5.81 -4.36
N GLU A 68 8.70 -4.76 -4.49
CA GLU A 68 9.06 -3.87 -3.37
C GLU A 68 7.83 -3.18 -2.77
N VAL A 69 6.84 -2.81 -3.60
CA VAL A 69 5.56 -2.26 -3.12
C VAL A 69 4.84 -3.29 -2.25
N SER A 70 4.81 -4.54 -2.69
CA SER A 70 4.19 -5.64 -1.95
C SER A 70 4.91 -5.94 -0.64
N GLU A 71 6.24 -5.89 -0.63
CA GLU A 71 7.05 -6.10 0.56
C GLU A 71 6.80 -5.04 1.61
N ILE A 72 6.87 -3.75 1.25
CA ILE A 72 6.62 -2.65 2.19
C ILE A 72 5.20 -2.75 2.76
N ALA A 73 4.18 -2.99 1.91
CA ALA A 73 2.80 -3.13 2.36
C ALA A 73 2.60 -4.35 3.29
N ARG A 74 3.33 -5.44 3.07
CA ARG A 74 3.32 -6.62 3.95
C ARG A 74 3.94 -6.30 5.31
N TYR A 75 5.09 -5.63 5.36
CA TYR A 75 5.69 -5.17 6.61
C TYR A 75 4.72 -4.29 7.41
N MET A 76 4.04 -3.34 6.74
CA MET A 76 3.02 -2.51 7.37
C MET A 76 1.86 -3.35 7.93
N ALA A 77 1.38 -4.35 7.19
CA ALA A 77 0.30 -5.22 7.65
C ALA A 77 0.71 -6.07 8.86
N GLU A 78 1.96 -6.53 8.93
CA GLU A 78 2.48 -7.25 10.10
C GLU A 78 2.62 -6.33 11.32
N CYS A 79 3.02 -5.06 11.14
CA CYS A 79 3.00 -4.06 12.22
C CYS A 79 1.61 -3.89 12.85
N MET A 80 0.54 -4.07 12.06
CA MET A 80 -0.84 -4.01 12.57
C MET A 80 -1.28 -5.27 13.32
N LYS A 81 -0.61 -6.42 13.12
CA LYS A 81 -0.96 -7.72 13.69
C LYS A 81 -0.25 -8.03 15.01
N SER A 82 0.84 -7.33 15.34
CA SER A 82 1.71 -7.62 16.50
C SER A 82 1.05 -7.39 17.88
N LYS A 83 -0.27 -7.18 17.96
CA LYS A 83 -1.00 -7.04 19.22
C LYS A 83 -2.16 -8.05 19.34
N PRO A 84 -2.42 -8.56 20.57
CA PRO A 84 -3.48 -9.54 20.82
C PRO A 84 -4.84 -9.03 20.37
N LYS A 85 -5.70 -9.95 19.92
CA LYS A 85 -7.04 -9.71 19.35
C LYS A 85 -8.00 -8.88 20.22
N ASN A 86 -7.68 -8.66 21.50
CA ASN A 86 -8.47 -7.84 22.41
C ASN A 86 -8.14 -6.35 22.23
N GLU A 87 -8.78 -5.76 21.23
CA GLU A 87 -9.35 -4.39 21.21
C GLU A 87 -8.67 -3.32 22.06
N SER A 88 -7.36 -3.13 21.89
CA SER A 88 -6.73 -1.87 22.28
C SER A 88 -6.59 -0.97 21.04
N PRO A 89 -6.71 0.35 21.22
CA PRO A 89 -6.36 1.31 20.18
C PRO A 89 -4.95 1.04 19.65
N MET A 90 -4.74 1.38 18.38
CA MET A 90 -3.42 1.26 17.76
C MET A 90 -2.44 2.16 18.53
N SER A 91 -1.30 1.62 18.98
CA SER A 91 -0.32 2.44 19.70
C SER A 91 0.32 3.48 18.80
N GLU A 92 0.69 4.61 19.37
CA GLU A 92 1.47 5.67 18.72
C GLU A 92 2.71 5.13 18.00
N GLU A 93 3.42 4.18 18.59
CA GLU A 93 4.58 3.53 17.94
C GLU A 93 4.18 2.77 16.66
N THR A 94 3.06 2.06 16.68
CA THR A 94 2.54 1.36 15.49
C THR A 94 2.17 2.36 14.42
N ILE A 95 1.48 3.44 14.79
CA ILE A 95 1.11 4.52 13.87
C ILE A 95 2.36 5.16 13.26
N LYS A 96 3.37 5.49 14.08
CA LYS A 96 4.65 6.03 13.63
C LYS A 96 5.35 5.10 12.63
N ASN A 97 5.38 3.79 12.90
CA ASN A 97 5.96 2.80 12.01
C ASN A 97 5.19 2.69 10.68
N LEU A 98 3.86 2.79 10.72
CA LEU A 98 3.03 2.83 9.51
C LEU A 98 3.28 4.09 8.69
N ARG A 99 3.44 5.26 9.33
CA ARG A 99 3.82 6.51 8.65
C ARG A 99 5.18 6.41 7.97
N ILE A 100 6.16 5.73 8.58
CA ILE A 100 7.45 5.42 7.92
C ILE A 100 7.22 4.56 6.67
N GLY A 101 6.37 3.54 6.76
CA GLY A 101 5.99 2.69 5.62
C GLY A 101 5.33 3.47 4.48
N VAL A 102 4.41 4.38 4.79
CA VAL A 102 3.76 5.26 3.80
C VAL A 102 4.78 6.16 3.10
N ARG A 103 5.73 6.75 3.83
CA ARG A 103 6.80 7.56 3.21
C ARG A 103 7.65 6.72 2.26
N ARG A 104 8.05 5.52 2.66
CA ARG A 104 8.81 4.61 1.78
C ARG A 104 8.04 4.24 0.52
N LEU A 105 6.73 4.00 0.63
CA LEU A 105 5.88 3.73 -0.54
C LEU A 105 5.81 4.95 -1.46
N ARG A 106 5.68 6.16 -0.90
CA ARG A 106 5.68 7.40 -1.68
C ARG A 106 6.99 7.58 -2.44
N ASP A 107 8.12 7.51 -1.75
CA ASP A 107 9.45 7.66 -2.35
C ASP A 107 9.66 6.61 -3.47
N LEU A 108 9.14 5.38 -3.27
CA LEU A 108 9.18 4.32 -4.27
C LEU A 108 8.32 4.66 -5.50
N PHE A 109 7.07 5.12 -5.31
CA PHE A 109 6.22 5.52 -6.43
C PHE A 109 6.77 6.72 -7.20
N GLU A 110 7.36 7.71 -6.51
CA GLU A 110 8.03 8.85 -7.14
C GLU A 110 9.22 8.39 -7.99
N LYS A 111 10.03 7.45 -7.47
CA LYS A 111 11.14 6.86 -8.22
C LYS A 111 10.67 6.09 -9.45
N LEU A 112 9.50 5.44 -9.40
CA LEU A 112 8.93 4.71 -10.53
C LEU A 112 8.31 5.64 -11.60
N GLN A 113 8.08 6.91 -11.27
CA GLN A 113 7.56 7.94 -12.18
C GLN A 113 8.67 8.74 -12.88
N ALA A 114 9.90 8.68 -12.37
CA ALA A 114 11.09 9.36 -12.90
C ALA A 114 11.72 8.59 -14.07
#